data_AF-A0A927U3Q9-F1
#
_entry.id   AF-A0A927U3Q9-F1
#
_cell.length_a   1.000
_cell.length_b   1.000
_cell.length_c   1.000
_cell.angle_alpha   90.00
_cell.angle_beta   90.00
_cell.angle_gamma   90.00
#
_symmetry.space_group_name_H-M   'P 1'
#
loop_
_entity.id
_entity.type
_entity.pdbx_description
1 polymer ?
#
loop_
_entity_poly.entity_id
_entity_poly.type
_entity_poly.pdbx_seq_one_letter_code
_entity_poly.pdbx_strand_id
1 'polypeptide(L)'
;MKFKRFMVLICASMLFTGCTWSNREHLDELKEKAEETKAKKAQEETEETTTEDITETAENEDMLYLGDIPLISSEDSADGLDLYFQYDGDVDDENPFIDNLTLVNGSNKDTATDIYCSYSEFDESYHMFTDDDREYIYIDAELGNDYYNMYVFDITDDNAKFAGFFGHTNVYVEELDSGEDFSDPDNMLICNTEGVLGTCQCYDYYHIGEDGMPESNTNGATIFHVSSNNITSNESMELDIVDDEGNLTGDKMTVASGTTFVPVRTDQETWIDAEIDDGTVVRIYYEYDYDEYEYIINGKTSDEIFSGLEYVG
;
A
#
# COMPACT_ATOMS: atom_id res chain seq x y z
N MET A 1 -20.84 17.24 -41.47
CA MET A 1 -20.04 17.41 -40.25
C MET A 1 -20.95 17.15 -39.07
N LYS A 2 -20.69 16.04 -38.37
CA LYS A 2 -21.52 15.52 -37.28
C LYS A 2 -20.79 15.80 -35.96
N PHE A 3 -21.45 16.49 -35.05
CA PHE A 3 -21.11 16.52 -33.63
C PHE A 3 -21.44 15.15 -33.02
N LYS A 4 -20.49 14.55 -32.29
CA LYS A 4 -20.75 13.39 -31.43
C LYS A 4 -20.81 13.86 -29.98
N ARG A 5 -21.88 13.43 -29.30
CA ARG A 5 -22.15 13.58 -27.87
C ARG A 5 -21.33 12.55 -27.11
N PHE A 6 -20.69 12.94 -26.01
CA PHE A 6 -20.31 12.01 -24.95
C PHE A 6 -21.49 11.86 -24.00
N MET A 7 -21.78 10.62 -23.62
CA MET A 7 -22.92 10.22 -22.80
C MET A 7 -22.36 9.67 -21.50
N VAL A 8 -22.63 10.38 -20.41
CA VAL A 8 -22.41 9.94 -19.02
C VAL A 8 -23.35 8.76 -18.75
N LEU A 9 -22.80 7.63 -18.31
CA LEU A 9 -23.57 6.46 -17.90
C LEU A 9 -23.39 6.27 -16.39
N ILE A 10 -24.46 6.54 -15.66
CA ILE A 10 -24.61 6.24 -14.24
C ILE A 10 -25.01 4.76 -14.14
N CYS A 11 -24.19 3.92 -13.51
CA CYS A 11 -24.56 2.55 -13.16
C CYS A 11 -24.71 2.42 -11.65
N ALA A 12 -25.91 2.02 -11.24
CA ALA A 12 -26.30 1.76 -9.86
C ALA A 12 -25.77 0.40 -9.38
N SER A 13 -25.16 0.38 -8.20
CA SER A 13 -24.70 -0.82 -7.51
C SER A 13 -25.87 -1.65 -6.97
N MET A 14 -25.86 -2.96 -7.27
CA MET A 14 -26.75 -3.96 -6.65
C MET A 14 -25.93 -4.84 -5.70
N LEU A 15 -26.36 -4.85 -4.43
CA LEU A 15 -25.95 -5.79 -3.39
C LEU A 15 -26.28 -7.24 -3.80
N PHE A 16 -25.32 -8.17 -3.67
CA PHE A 16 -25.61 -9.59 -3.51
C PHE A 16 -24.70 -10.25 -2.48
N THR A 17 -25.35 -10.92 -1.55
CA THR A 17 -24.85 -11.72 -0.43
C THR A 17 -24.61 -13.18 -0.81
N GLY A 18 -23.57 -13.82 -0.25
CA GLY A 18 -23.38 -15.29 -0.15
C GLY A 18 -21.98 -15.72 -0.61
N CYS A 19 -21.19 -16.56 0.06
CA CYS A 19 -21.47 -17.65 1.00
C CYS A 19 -20.28 -17.84 1.95
N THR A 20 -20.51 -17.75 3.26
CA THR A 20 -19.55 -18.04 4.33
C THR A 20 -19.85 -19.41 4.95
N TRP A 21 -19.06 -20.45 4.67
CA TRP A 21 -19.06 -21.62 5.55
C TRP A 21 -17.76 -22.46 5.57
N SER A 22 -16.90 -22.44 4.54
CA SER A 22 -15.66 -23.24 4.58
C SER A 22 -14.47 -22.55 5.26
N ASN A 23 -14.41 -21.22 5.31
CA ASN A 23 -13.24 -20.50 5.86
C ASN A 23 -13.17 -20.51 7.39
N ARG A 24 -14.23 -20.92 8.10
CA ARG A 24 -14.30 -20.73 9.56
C ARG A 24 -13.38 -21.67 10.34
N GLU A 25 -13.20 -22.91 9.90
CA GLU A 25 -12.35 -23.88 10.60
C GLU A 25 -10.86 -23.58 10.42
N HIS A 26 -10.45 -23.10 9.23
CA HIS A 26 -9.06 -22.69 8.99
C HIS A 26 -8.70 -21.40 9.76
N LEU A 27 -9.65 -20.48 9.90
CA LEU A 27 -9.47 -19.23 10.65
C LEU A 27 -9.36 -19.45 12.16
N ASP A 28 -10.07 -20.45 12.70
CA ASP A 28 -9.97 -20.80 14.12
C ASP A 28 -8.60 -21.43 14.45
N GLU A 29 -8.02 -22.22 13.55
CA GLU A 29 -6.66 -22.78 13.72
C GLU A 29 -5.54 -21.72 13.67
N LEU A 30 -5.71 -20.67 12.85
CA LEU A 30 -4.73 -19.57 12.76
C LEU A 30 -4.75 -18.67 14.01
N LYS A 31 -5.94 -18.42 14.57
CA LYS A 31 -6.09 -17.66 15.83
C LYS A 31 -5.50 -18.40 17.01
N GLU A 32 -5.69 -19.72 17.10
CA GLU A 32 -5.13 -20.54 18.18
C GLU A 32 -3.59 -20.56 18.13
N LYS A 33 -2.98 -20.65 16.94
CA LYS A 33 -1.51 -20.57 16.76
C LYS A 33 -0.93 -19.20 17.13
N ALA A 34 -1.64 -18.11 16.83
CA ALA A 34 -1.21 -16.75 17.18
C ALA A 34 -1.24 -16.51 18.70
N GLU A 35 -2.27 -17.04 19.39
CA GLU A 35 -2.37 -16.95 20.85
C GLU A 35 -1.32 -17.82 21.56
N GLU A 36 -1.02 -19.03 21.05
CA GLU A 36 0.06 -19.87 21.60
C GLU A 36 1.44 -19.23 21.44
N THR A 37 1.66 -18.47 20.36
CA THR A 37 2.92 -17.76 20.09
C THR A 37 3.08 -16.54 21.01
N LYS A 38 2.00 -15.77 21.23
CA LYS A 38 1.97 -14.69 22.23
C LYS A 38 2.20 -15.22 23.66
N ALA A 39 1.59 -16.36 24.00
CA ALA A 39 1.76 -16.96 25.32
C ALA A 39 3.18 -17.48 25.56
N LYS A 40 3.86 -18.01 24.54
CA LYS A 40 5.27 -18.45 24.63
C LYS A 40 6.25 -17.30 24.78
N LYS A 41 6.08 -16.20 24.02
CA LYS A 41 6.92 -14.99 24.16
C LYS A 41 6.78 -14.38 25.57
N ALA A 42 5.56 -14.29 26.09
CA ALA A 42 5.32 -13.80 27.45
C ALA A 42 5.93 -14.70 28.53
N GLN A 43 5.99 -16.01 28.30
CA GLN A 43 6.54 -16.97 29.27
C GLN A 43 8.08 -17.01 29.26
N GLU A 44 8.72 -16.79 28.10
CA GLU A 44 10.18 -16.66 27.99
C GLU A 44 10.70 -15.35 28.61
N GLU A 45 9.93 -14.25 28.54
CA GLU A 45 10.24 -12.99 29.22
C GLU A 45 10.09 -13.05 30.76
N THR A 46 9.37 -14.05 31.30
CA THR A 46 9.15 -14.16 32.75
C THR A 46 10.25 -14.95 33.49
N GLU A 47 11.09 -15.72 32.80
CA GLU A 47 12.15 -16.53 33.44
C GLU A 47 13.51 -15.83 33.58
N GLU A 48 13.76 -14.75 32.85
CA GLU A 48 14.90 -13.86 33.07
C GLU A 48 14.43 -12.56 33.71
N THR A 49 14.47 -12.49 35.05
CA THR A 49 14.95 -11.36 35.87
C THR A 49 14.29 -11.37 37.25
N THR A 50 15.05 -11.84 38.26
CA THR A 50 14.77 -11.53 39.68
C THR A 50 15.89 -10.65 40.21
N THR A 51 15.71 -9.33 40.23
CA THR A 51 15.90 -8.48 41.42
C THR A 51 15.56 -7.01 41.11
N GLU A 52 14.71 -6.47 41.97
CA GLU A 52 14.25 -5.09 42.17
C GLU A 52 15.15 -3.96 41.61
N ASP A 53 14.60 -3.18 40.67
CA ASP A 53 14.51 -1.73 40.83
C ASP A 53 13.21 -1.24 40.16
N ILE A 54 12.46 -0.39 40.87
CA ILE A 54 11.21 0.18 40.40
C ILE A 54 11.58 1.46 39.64
N THR A 55 11.52 1.41 38.32
CA THR A 55 11.33 2.60 37.48
C THR A 55 10.32 2.28 36.40
N GLU A 56 9.32 3.14 36.33
CA GLU A 56 8.24 3.25 35.35
C GLU A 56 8.48 2.48 34.05
N THR A 57 7.62 1.50 33.79
CA THR A 57 7.26 1.10 32.43
C THR A 57 6.74 2.35 31.71
N ALA A 58 7.58 2.96 30.89
CA ALA A 58 7.13 3.87 29.86
C ALA A 58 6.37 3.03 28.84
N GLU A 59 5.05 3.16 28.85
CA GLU A 59 4.27 3.03 27.63
C GLU A 59 4.84 4.12 26.69
N ASN A 60 5.68 3.72 25.73
CA ASN A 60 6.20 4.64 24.70
C ASN A 60 5.14 4.74 23.59
N GLU A 61 3.93 5.13 23.98
CA GLU A 61 2.87 5.59 23.10
C GLU A 61 2.99 7.12 23.06
N ASP A 62 3.75 7.68 22.11
CA ASP A 62 3.66 9.13 21.84
C ASP A 62 3.96 9.40 20.35
N MET A 63 3.17 8.80 19.47
CA MET A 63 2.78 9.49 18.24
C MET A 63 1.95 10.72 18.64
N LEU A 64 2.49 11.90 18.38
CA LEU A 64 1.71 13.13 18.51
C LEU A 64 1.13 13.46 17.13
N TYR A 65 -0.17 13.19 16.93
CA TYR A 65 -0.92 13.99 15.96
C TYR A 65 -0.90 15.44 16.45
N LEU A 66 0.03 16.24 15.91
CA LEU A 66 0.25 17.63 16.32
C LEU A 66 -0.75 18.60 15.67
N GLY A 67 -1.68 18.08 14.86
CA GLY A 67 -2.64 18.85 14.05
C GLY A 67 -2.18 19.04 12.61
N ASP A 68 -3.08 19.53 11.77
CA ASP A 68 -2.80 19.77 10.35
C ASP A 68 -1.65 20.76 10.17
N ILE A 69 -0.64 20.37 9.39
CA ILE A 69 0.42 21.29 8.96
C ILE A 69 -0.20 22.24 7.92
N PRO A 70 -0.12 23.57 8.12
CA PRO A 70 -0.76 24.51 7.20
C PRO A 70 -0.24 24.36 5.77
N LEU A 71 -1.15 24.19 4.81
CA LEU A 71 -0.88 24.27 3.37
C LEU A 71 -1.27 25.65 2.85
N ILE A 72 -0.30 26.42 2.33
CA ILE A 72 -0.51 27.80 1.90
C ILE A 72 0.00 28.05 0.48
N SER A 73 -0.65 28.96 -0.24
CA SER A 73 -0.18 29.40 -1.55
C SER A 73 1.18 30.12 -1.42
N SER A 74 2.04 29.97 -2.43
CA SER A 74 3.29 30.71 -2.54
C SER A 74 3.12 32.23 -2.61
N GLU A 75 1.93 32.70 -2.95
CA GLU A 75 1.58 34.12 -3.00
C GLU A 75 1.11 34.68 -1.64
N ASP A 76 0.75 33.81 -0.69
CA ASP A 76 0.26 34.19 0.62
C ASP A 76 1.39 34.29 1.67
N SER A 77 1.12 35.06 2.74
CA SER A 77 2.08 35.23 3.83
C SER A 77 1.99 34.10 4.85
N ALA A 78 3.13 33.48 5.17
CA ALA A 78 3.28 32.48 6.23
C ALA A 78 3.52 33.09 7.63
N ASP A 79 3.19 34.37 7.84
CA ASP A 79 3.59 35.13 9.03
C ASP A 79 3.25 34.40 10.35
N GLY A 80 4.30 34.05 11.10
CA GLY A 80 4.18 33.41 12.41
C GLY A 80 4.10 31.88 12.40
N LEU A 81 4.29 31.24 11.24
CA LEU A 81 4.44 29.79 11.10
C LEU A 81 5.91 29.42 11.00
N ASP A 82 6.33 28.42 11.79
CA ASP A 82 7.67 27.83 11.70
C ASP A 82 7.66 26.52 10.89
N LEU A 83 6.55 25.77 10.88
CA LEU A 83 6.39 24.55 10.08
C LEU A 83 5.12 24.68 9.21
N TYR A 84 5.29 24.61 7.89
CA TYR A 84 4.17 24.71 6.93
C TYR A 84 4.55 24.18 5.55
N PHE A 85 3.55 23.78 4.77
CA PHE A 85 3.69 23.51 3.35
C PHE A 85 3.35 24.75 2.52
N GLN A 86 4.14 24.99 1.49
CA GLN A 86 3.92 26.04 0.50
C GLN A 86 3.78 25.41 -0.88
N TYR A 87 2.70 25.73 -1.60
CA TYR A 87 2.50 25.24 -2.96
C TYR A 87 2.57 26.37 -4.00
N ASP A 88 3.04 26.03 -5.20
CA ASP A 88 2.92 26.87 -6.38
C ASP A 88 2.55 26.04 -7.61
N GLY A 89 1.91 26.68 -8.60
CA GLY A 89 1.41 26.05 -9.81
C GLY A 89 0.35 26.90 -10.51
N ASP A 90 -0.31 26.33 -11.51
CA ASP A 90 -1.43 26.99 -12.18
C ASP A 90 -2.70 26.82 -11.34
N VAL A 91 -3.04 27.87 -10.60
CA VAL A 91 -4.22 27.90 -9.73
C VAL A 91 -5.46 28.46 -10.44
N ASP A 92 -5.50 28.44 -11.77
CA ASP A 92 -6.66 28.93 -12.53
C ASP A 92 -7.92 28.07 -12.30
N ASP A 93 -9.09 28.70 -12.49
CA ASP A 93 -10.40 28.10 -12.17
C ASP A 93 -10.78 26.92 -13.08
N GLU A 94 -10.03 26.64 -14.16
CA GLU A 94 -10.41 25.59 -15.12
C GLU A 94 -9.77 24.23 -14.79
N ASN A 95 -8.49 24.20 -14.39
CA ASN A 95 -7.82 22.99 -13.88
C ASN A 95 -6.70 23.40 -12.91
N PRO A 96 -7.00 23.65 -11.63
CA PRO A 96 -5.95 24.01 -10.69
C PRO A 96 -5.01 22.82 -10.48
N PHE A 97 -3.73 22.98 -10.79
CA PHE A 97 -2.69 22.00 -10.48
C PHE A 97 -1.53 22.69 -9.78
N ILE A 98 -0.98 22.03 -8.78
CA ILE A 98 0.28 22.44 -8.18
C ILE A 98 1.42 21.79 -8.95
N ASP A 99 2.51 22.52 -9.20
CA ASP A 99 3.74 21.99 -9.79
C ASP A 99 4.74 21.58 -8.70
N ASN A 100 4.71 22.28 -7.57
CA ASN A 100 5.69 22.18 -6.50
C ASN A 100 5.02 22.21 -5.13
N LEU A 101 5.49 21.35 -4.22
CA LEU A 101 5.15 21.34 -2.80
C LEU A 101 6.44 21.51 -2.00
N THR A 102 6.54 22.60 -1.27
CA THR A 102 7.70 22.95 -0.44
C THR A 102 7.35 22.79 1.03
N LEU A 103 8.05 21.92 1.75
CA LEU A 103 8.01 21.96 3.22
C LEU A 103 8.98 23.02 3.72
N VAL A 104 8.51 23.90 4.59
CA VAL A 104 9.35 24.86 5.31
C VAL A 104 9.37 24.47 6.78
N ASN A 105 10.58 24.32 7.33
CA ASN A 105 10.85 24.09 8.75
C ASN A 105 11.86 25.13 9.27
N GLY A 106 11.36 26.19 9.89
CA GLY A 106 12.13 27.34 10.35
C GLY A 106 12.89 28.02 9.21
N SER A 107 14.21 27.89 9.20
CA SER A 107 15.07 28.42 8.13
C SER A 107 15.37 27.42 7.01
N ASN A 108 15.01 26.15 7.20
CA ASN A 108 15.24 25.08 6.24
C ASN A 108 13.99 24.86 5.40
N LYS A 109 14.20 24.42 4.16
CA LYS A 109 13.12 24.05 3.26
C LYS A 109 13.64 23.18 2.13
N ASP A 110 12.77 22.35 1.60
CA ASP A 110 13.00 21.61 0.37
C ASP A 110 11.70 21.41 -0.39
N THR A 111 11.81 21.09 -1.67
CA THR A 111 10.69 21.10 -2.61
C THR A 111 10.58 19.77 -3.34
N ALA A 112 9.41 19.15 -3.23
CA ALA A 112 8.95 18.12 -4.16
C ALA A 112 8.45 18.80 -5.45
N THR A 113 8.95 18.36 -6.60
CA THR A 113 8.62 18.90 -7.93
C THR A 113 7.84 17.87 -8.75
N ASP A 114 7.29 18.29 -9.89
CA ASP A 114 6.53 17.43 -10.81
C ASP A 114 5.30 16.79 -10.13
N ILE A 115 4.64 17.58 -9.28
CA ILE A 115 3.38 17.20 -8.68
C ILE A 115 2.27 17.47 -9.69
N TYR A 116 1.26 16.61 -9.72
CA TYR A 116 0.14 16.70 -10.66
C TYR A 116 -1.18 16.48 -9.93
N CYS A 117 -1.41 17.29 -8.89
CA CYS A 117 -2.66 17.32 -8.13
C CYS A 117 -3.09 18.77 -7.84
N SER A 118 -4.36 18.98 -7.53
CA SER A 118 -4.88 20.23 -7.01
C SER A 118 -4.47 20.42 -5.55
N TYR A 119 -4.36 21.66 -5.08
CA TYR A 119 -4.12 21.95 -3.67
C TYR A 119 -5.23 21.37 -2.76
N SER A 120 -6.44 21.18 -3.29
CA SER A 120 -7.58 20.61 -2.57
C SER A 120 -7.53 19.09 -2.44
N GLU A 121 -6.58 18.44 -3.13
CA GLU A 121 -6.38 17.00 -3.10
C GLU A 121 -5.38 16.58 -2.01
N PHE A 122 -4.66 17.53 -1.41
CA PHE A 122 -3.90 17.25 -0.20
C PHE A 122 -4.84 17.01 0.97
N ASP A 123 -4.61 15.91 1.68
CA ASP A 123 -5.40 15.50 2.83
C ASP A 123 -4.56 15.58 4.11
N GLU A 124 -4.55 14.52 4.91
CA GLU A 124 -3.91 14.48 6.20
C GLU A 124 -2.39 14.55 6.09
N SER A 125 -1.78 15.32 7.02
CA SER A 125 -0.34 15.32 7.23
C SER A 125 -0.02 14.57 8.52
N TYR A 126 0.88 13.60 8.43
CA TYR A 126 1.32 12.80 9.56
C TYR A 126 2.71 13.25 10.00
N HIS A 127 2.85 13.49 11.30
CA HIS A 127 4.14 13.79 11.90
C HIS A 127 4.65 12.53 12.60
N MET A 128 5.63 11.88 11.96
CA MET A 128 6.13 10.58 12.36
C MET A 128 7.44 10.73 13.15
N PHE A 129 7.50 10.02 14.27
CA PHE A 129 8.70 9.93 15.11
C PHE A 129 9.11 8.47 15.23
N THR A 130 10.39 8.21 15.00
CA THR A 130 10.97 6.86 15.13
C THR A 130 11.67 6.71 16.48
N ASP A 131 11.82 5.47 16.96
CA ASP A 131 12.50 5.15 18.22
C ASP A 131 13.98 5.56 18.25
N ASP A 132 14.60 5.80 17.09
CA ASP A 132 15.97 6.29 16.96
C ASP A 132 16.07 7.82 16.74
N ASP A 133 15.06 8.55 17.21
CA ASP A 133 14.97 10.02 17.23
C ASP A 133 14.95 10.68 15.82
N ARG A 134 14.61 9.93 14.77
CA ARG A 134 14.34 10.52 13.43
C ARG A 134 12.90 10.99 13.32
N GLU A 135 12.71 12.09 12.61
CA GLU A 135 11.46 12.85 12.54
C GLU A 135 11.10 13.11 11.08
N TYR A 136 9.87 12.76 10.68
CA TYR A 136 9.40 12.86 9.30
C TYR A 136 8.01 13.48 9.22
N ILE A 137 7.76 14.23 8.14
CA ILE A 137 6.42 14.66 7.75
C ILE A 137 5.99 13.89 6.51
N TYR A 138 4.88 13.19 6.62
CA TYR A 138 4.20 12.55 5.50
C TYR A 138 2.97 13.39 5.17
N ILE A 139 2.65 13.57 3.89
CA ILE A 139 1.42 14.23 3.47
C ILE A 139 0.85 13.53 2.24
N ASP A 140 -0.42 13.14 2.33
CA ASP A 140 -1.11 12.45 1.24
C ASP A 140 -1.75 13.44 0.27
N ALA A 141 -1.74 13.06 -1.00
CA ALA A 141 -2.48 13.73 -2.05
C ALA A 141 -3.33 12.73 -2.85
N GLU A 142 -4.63 12.97 -2.93
CA GLU A 142 -5.57 12.20 -3.76
C GLU A 142 -5.34 12.52 -5.25
N LEU A 143 -4.92 11.53 -6.04
CA LEU A 143 -4.72 11.71 -7.49
C LEU A 143 -5.99 11.39 -8.31
N GLY A 144 -7.10 11.23 -7.62
CA GLY A 144 -8.40 10.84 -8.15
C GLY A 144 -8.67 9.34 -8.06
N ASN A 145 -9.96 9.02 -7.96
CA ASN A 145 -10.47 7.69 -7.65
C ASN A 145 -10.01 7.22 -6.26
N ASP A 146 -9.34 6.09 -6.19
CA ASP A 146 -8.79 5.48 -5.00
C ASP A 146 -7.27 5.62 -4.89
N TYR A 147 -6.60 6.36 -5.79
CA TYR A 147 -5.14 6.49 -5.83
C TYR A 147 -4.62 7.71 -5.06
N TYR A 148 -3.55 7.48 -4.31
CA TYR A 148 -2.90 8.49 -3.50
C TYR A 148 -1.38 8.47 -3.73
N ASN A 149 -0.77 9.64 -3.62
CA ASN A 149 0.66 9.78 -3.43
C ASN A 149 0.93 10.36 -2.05
N MET A 150 1.69 9.62 -1.26
CA MET A 150 2.26 10.09 -0.01
C MET A 150 3.60 10.77 -0.29
N TYR A 151 3.75 12.04 0.04
CA TYR A 151 5.02 12.77 -0.05
C TYR A 151 5.72 12.79 1.31
N VAL A 152 7.01 12.43 1.32
CA VAL A 152 7.78 12.27 2.56
C VAL A 152 8.89 13.31 2.65
N PHE A 153 8.98 13.96 3.81
CA PHE A 153 10.03 14.90 4.15
C PHE A 153 10.72 14.51 5.45
N ASP A 154 12.05 14.44 5.43
CA ASP A 154 12.90 14.29 6.60
C ASP A 154 13.12 15.67 7.26
N ILE A 155 12.68 15.78 8.51
CA ILE A 155 12.83 16.98 9.33
C ILE A 155 13.71 16.77 10.57
N THR A 156 14.38 15.61 10.65
CA THR A 156 15.33 15.27 11.71
C THR A 156 16.36 16.38 11.89
N ASP A 157 16.70 16.72 13.14
CA ASP A 157 17.64 17.79 13.48
C ASP A 157 17.26 19.18 12.90
N ASP A 158 15.97 19.54 12.96
CA ASP A 158 15.39 20.77 12.40
C ASP A 158 15.55 20.90 10.87
N ASN A 159 15.79 19.80 10.15
CA ASN A 159 15.98 19.82 8.70
C ASN A 159 14.64 20.01 7.95
N ALA A 160 14.72 20.16 6.63
CA ALA A 160 13.61 19.94 5.73
C ALA A 160 14.21 19.43 4.42
N LYS A 161 14.07 18.13 4.17
CA LYS A 161 14.61 17.47 2.99
C LYS A 161 13.56 16.53 2.41
N PHE A 162 13.26 16.67 1.12
CA PHE A 162 12.37 15.76 0.43
C PHE A 162 13.05 14.38 0.32
N ALA A 163 12.39 13.35 0.85
CA ALA A 163 12.89 11.97 0.84
C ALA A 163 12.41 11.23 -0.42
N GLY A 164 11.14 11.42 -0.80
CA GLY A 164 10.54 10.76 -1.93
C GLY A 164 9.02 10.77 -1.86
N PHE A 165 8.38 10.01 -2.74
CA PHE A 165 6.95 9.74 -2.68
C PHE A 165 6.68 8.24 -2.75
N PHE A 166 5.55 7.83 -2.18
CA PHE A 166 5.06 6.46 -2.17
C PHE A 166 3.62 6.43 -2.67
N GLY A 167 3.34 5.63 -3.71
CA GLY A 167 1.98 5.48 -4.25
C GLY A 167 1.21 4.38 -3.53
N HIS A 168 -0.05 4.62 -3.20
CA HIS A 168 -0.93 3.65 -2.55
C HIS A 168 -2.39 3.84 -2.96
N THR A 169 -3.28 2.94 -2.53
CA THR A 169 -4.73 3.10 -2.72
C THR A 169 -5.53 2.96 -1.45
N ASN A 170 -6.45 3.90 -1.23
CA ASN A 170 -7.31 3.91 -0.06
C ASN A 170 -8.39 2.83 -0.17
N VAL A 171 -8.10 1.67 0.41
CA VAL A 171 -8.98 0.51 0.40
C VAL A 171 -9.30 0.08 1.82
N TYR A 172 -10.58 -0.17 2.08
CA TYR A 172 -11.05 -0.71 3.35
C TYR A 172 -10.91 -2.24 3.39
N VAL A 173 -10.27 -2.76 4.44
CA VAL A 173 -10.13 -4.19 4.69
C VAL A 173 -11.13 -4.62 5.77
N GLU A 174 -12.27 -5.16 5.36
CA GLU A 174 -13.38 -5.52 6.27
C GLU A 174 -12.93 -6.47 7.40
N GLU A 175 -12.01 -7.39 7.11
CA GLU A 175 -11.54 -8.41 8.04
C GLU A 175 -10.69 -7.85 9.19
N LEU A 176 -10.10 -6.68 8.96
CA LEU A 176 -9.27 -5.95 9.91
C LEU A 176 -10.03 -4.79 10.56
N ASP A 177 -11.27 -4.51 10.13
CA ASP A 177 -12.04 -3.30 10.49
C ASP A 177 -11.21 -2.03 10.27
N SER A 178 -10.39 -2.02 9.21
CA SER A 178 -9.33 -1.03 9.02
C SER A 178 -9.36 -0.39 7.63
N GLY A 179 -8.87 0.83 7.56
CA GLY A 179 -8.37 1.46 6.32
C GLY A 179 -6.87 1.64 6.44
N GLU A 180 -6.31 2.53 5.62
CA GLU A 180 -4.94 2.99 5.83
C GLU A 180 -4.81 3.60 7.23
N ASP A 181 -3.74 3.22 7.91
CA ASP A 181 -3.50 3.65 9.29
C ASP A 181 -2.01 3.90 9.46
N PHE A 182 -1.67 5.19 9.55
CA PHE A 182 -0.32 5.67 9.79
C PHE A 182 -0.09 6.00 11.26
N SER A 183 -0.91 5.44 12.17
CA SER A 183 -0.82 5.71 13.61
C SER A 183 0.36 5.05 14.32
N ASP A 184 1.02 4.07 13.68
CA ASP A 184 2.19 3.36 14.21
C ASP A 184 3.31 3.37 13.16
N PRO A 185 4.44 4.09 13.40
CA PRO A 185 5.56 4.18 12.44
C PRO A 185 6.23 2.83 12.14
N ASP A 186 6.06 1.82 12.99
CA ASP A 186 6.64 0.49 12.79
C ASP A 186 5.63 -0.51 12.21
N ASN A 187 4.33 -0.16 12.17
CA ASN A 187 3.26 -1.03 11.70
C ASN A 187 2.17 -0.26 10.94
N MET A 188 2.57 0.57 9.98
CA MET A 188 1.64 1.29 9.12
C MET A 188 0.91 0.31 8.20
N LEU A 189 -0.42 0.31 8.25
CA LEU A 189 -1.21 -0.51 7.32
C LEU A 189 -1.40 0.28 6.02
N ILE A 190 -0.88 -0.24 4.91
CA ILE A 190 -1.01 0.39 3.59
C ILE A 190 -1.67 -0.59 2.64
N CYS A 191 -2.65 -0.09 1.88
CA CYS A 191 -3.37 -0.85 0.88
C CYS A 191 -2.97 -0.45 -0.54
N ASN A 192 -3.14 -1.38 -1.47
CA ASN A 192 -2.91 -1.10 -2.88
C ASN A 192 -3.83 -1.94 -3.80
N THR A 193 -3.98 -1.46 -5.03
CA THR A 193 -4.75 -2.10 -6.10
C THR A 193 -3.80 -2.54 -7.22
N GLU A 194 -3.88 -3.82 -7.58
CA GLU A 194 -2.97 -4.49 -8.52
C GLU A 194 -3.70 -5.03 -9.74
N GLY A 195 -2.99 -5.14 -10.87
CA GLY A 195 -3.63 -5.45 -12.17
C GLY A 195 -3.13 -6.69 -12.92
N VAL A 196 -2.04 -7.34 -12.50
CA VAL A 196 -1.39 -8.37 -13.34
C VAL A 196 -2.30 -9.56 -13.68
N LEU A 197 -3.15 -10.00 -12.75
CA LEU A 197 -4.12 -11.09 -12.94
C LEU A 197 -5.56 -10.57 -12.84
N GLY A 198 -5.83 -9.40 -13.42
CA GLY A 198 -7.06 -8.65 -13.19
C GLY A 198 -6.97 -7.84 -11.91
N THR A 199 -7.97 -7.00 -11.64
CA THR A 199 -7.96 -6.14 -10.46
C THR A 199 -8.01 -6.97 -9.18
N CYS A 200 -7.00 -6.82 -8.34
CA CYS A 200 -6.98 -7.34 -6.99
C CYS A 200 -6.58 -6.24 -6.01
N GLN A 201 -6.99 -6.39 -4.76
CA GLN A 201 -6.62 -5.47 -3.68
C GLN A 201 -5.79 -6.23 -2.68
N CYS A 202 -4.73 -5.58 -2.22
CA CYS A 202 -3.79 -6.11 -1.27
C CYS A 202 -3.51 -5.12 -0.15
N TYR A 203 -3.01 -5.64 0.96
CA TYR A 203 -2.49 -4.82 2.05
C TYR A 203 -1.18 -5.39 2.54
N ASP A 204 -0.37 -4.54 3.13
CA ASP A 204 0.84 -4.93 3.84
C ASP A 204 1.09 -3.99 5.01
N TYR A 205 1.93 -4.44 5.94
CA TYR A 205 2.40 -3.61 7.04
C TYR A 205 3.77 -3.05 6.69
N TYR A 206 3.98 -1.77 6.98
CA TYR A 206 5.22 -1.07 6.69
C TYR A 206 5.80 -0.46 7.97
N HIS A 207 7.13 -0.28 7.95
CA HIS A 207 7.83 0.57 8.89
C HIS A 207 8.50 1.73 8.15
N ILE A 208 8.99 2.72 8.89
CA ILE A 208 9.82 3.79 8.33
C ILE A 208 11.25 3.29 8.09
N GLY A 209 11.62 3.15 6.82
CA GLY A 209 12.95 2.76 6.37
C GLY A 209 14.06 3.72 6.76
N GLU A 210 15.32 3.36 6.50
CA GLU A 210 16.48 4.19 6.86
C GLU A 210 16.47 5.57 6.16
N ASP A 211 15.85 5.66 4.97
CA ASP A 211 15.72 6.89 4.19
C ASP A 211 14.44 7.68 4.47
N GLY A 212 13.59 7.18 5.38
CA GLY A 212 12.29 7.74 5.70
C GLY A 212 11.15 7.22 4.84
N MET A 213 11.39 6.40 3.81
CA MET A 213 10.31 5.84 3.00
C MET A 213 9.66 4.63 3.67
N PRO A 214 8.37 4.35 3.41
CA PRO A 214 7.75 3.10 3.85
C PRO A 214 8.51 1.87 3.30
N GLU A 215 8.93 0.98 4.19
CA GLU A 215 9.53 -0.32 3.86
C GLU A 215 8.62 -1.45 4.37
N SER A 216 8.33 -2.43 3.51
CA SER A 216 7.45 -3.56 3.86
C SER A 216 8.04 -4.41 4.99
N ASN A 217 7.19 -4.80 5.93
CA ASN A 217 7.50 -5.71 7.04
C ASN A 217 7.41 -7.18 6.63
N THR A 218 6.95 -7.49 5.41
CA THR A 218 6.68 -8.86 4.97
C THR A 218 7.38 -9.19 3.65
N ASN A 219 7.29 -10.44 3.22
CA ASN A 219 7.83 -10.91 1.93
C ASN A 219 6.81 -10.74 0.79
N GLY A 220 5.88 -9.79 0.91
CA GLY A 220 4.89 -9.45 -0.10
C GLY A 220 3.49 -9.22 0.49
N ALA A 221 2.78 -8.26 -0.09
CA ALA A 221 1.45 -7.86 0.32
C ALA A 221 0.43 -8.99 0.17
N THR A 222 -0.44 -9.12 1.16
CA THR A 222 -1.51 -10.13 1.18
C THR A 222 -2.66 -9.68 0.29
N ILE A 223 -3.08 -10.52 -0.66
CA ILE A 223 -4.25 -10.25 -1.50
C ILE A 223 -5.50 -10.73 -0.76
N PHE A 224 -6.43 -9.82 -0.49
CA PHE A 224 -7.68 -10.10 0.24
C PHE A 224 -8.93 -9.98 -0.63
N HIS A 225 -8.82 -9.35 -1.81
CA HIS A 225 -9.92 -9.26 -2.75
C HIS A 225 -9.42 -9.42 -4.19
N VAL A 226 -10.18 -10.19 -4.98
CA VAL A 226 -9.93 -10.40 -6.40
C VAL A 226 -11.22 -10.16 -7.18
N SER A 227 -11.12 -9.49 -8.32
CA SER A 227 -12.26 -9.25 -9.22
C SER A 227 -12.80 -10.54 -9.84
N SER A 228 -11.94 -11.54 -10.04
CA SER A 228 -12.29 -12.80 -10.68
C SER A 228 -11.63 -13.99 -9.99
N ASN A 229 -12.43 -15.02 -9.74
CA ASN A 229 -11.98 -16.34 -9.26
C ASN A 229 -11.91 -17.38 -10.39
N ASN A 230 -12.00 -16.96 -11.65
CA ASN A 230 -12.06 -17.86 -12.82
C ASN A 230 -10.94 -17.59 -13.83
N ILE A 231 -9.80 -17.09 -13.35
CA ILE A 231 -8.65 -16.77 -14.19
C ILE A 231 -8.00 -18.10 -14.60
N THR A 232 -7.94 -18.39 -15.90
CA THR A 232 -7.44 -19.67 -16.42
C THR A 232 -6.36 -19.47 -17.44
N SER A 233 -5.31 -20.30 -17.41
CA SER A 233 -4.21 -20.21 -18.38
C SER A 233 -4.60 -20.72 -19.78
N ASN A 234 -4.22 -19.98 -20.82
CA ASN A 234 -4.40 -20.37 -22.22
C ASN A 234 -3.28 -21.29 -22.72
N GLU A 235 -2.20 -21.44 -21.96
CA GLU A 235 -1.06 -22.29 -22.28
C GLU A 235 -0.43 -22.92 -21.03
N SER A 236 0.48 -23.87 -21.23
CA SER A 236 1.25 -24.47 -20.12
C SER A 236 2.46 -23.62 -19.79
N MET A 237 2.78 -23.48 -18.50
CA MET A 237 3.87 -22.65 -17.99
C MET A 237 4.71 -23.43 -16.99
N GLU A 238 6.02 -23.18 -16.95
CA GLU A 238 6.89 -23.68 -15.89
C GLU A 238 7.04 -22.57 -14.84
N LEU A 239 6.53 -22.81 -13.63
CA LEU A 239 6.46 -21.82 -12.55
C LEU A 239 7.18 -22.34 -11.30
N ASP A 240 7.69 -21.42 -10.49
CA ASP A 240 8.30 -21.74 -9.20
C ASP A 240 7.23 -22.05 -8.15
N ILE A 241 7.50 -23.03 -7.29
CA ILE A 241 6.62 -23.38 -6.16
C ILE A 241 7.02 -22.56 -4.94
N VAL A 242 6.02 -22.00 -4.27
CA VAL A 242 6.16 -21.15 -3.09
C VAL A 242 5.62 -21.89 -1.86
N ASP A 243 6.29 -21.73 -0.72
CA ASP A 243 5.81 -22.25 0.56
C ASP A 243 4.75 -21.34 1.21
N ASP A 244 4.17 -21.81 2.32
CA ASP A 244 3.10 -21.13 3.05
C ASP A 244 3.59 -19.75 3.58
N GLU A 245 4.88 -19.62 3.87
CA GLU A 245 5.52 -18.38 4.32
C GLU A 245 5.91 -17.43 3.18
N GLY A 246 5.75 -17.84 1.93
CA GLY A 246 6.03 -17.01 0.76
C GLY A 246 7.41 -17.04 0.17
N ASN A 247 8.19 -18.04 0.57
CA ASN A 247 9.54 -18.24 0.07
C ASN A 247 9.54 -19.25 -1.08
N LEU A 248 10.47 -19.05 -2.01
CA LEU A 248 10.71 -20.02 -3.07
C LEU A 248 11.25 -21.33 -2.47
N THR A 249 10.61 -22.44 -2.78
CA THR A 249 11.06 -23.78 -2.36
C THR A 249 12.32 -24.24 -3.11
N GLY A 250 12.60 -23.62 -4.27
CA GLY A 250 13.63 -24.04 -5.22
C GLY A 250 13.16 -25.09 -6.23
N ASP A 251 11.94 -25.62 -6.07
CA ASP A 251 11.31 -26.52 -7.01
C ASP A 251 10.45 -25.76 -8.03
N LYS A 252 10.36 -26.32 -9.24
CA LYS A 252 9.51 -25.83 -10.33
C LYS A 252 8.49 -26.89 -10.72
N MET A 253 7.34 -26.45 -11.23
CA MET A 253 6.35 -27.34 -11.82
C MET A 253 5.85 -26.82 -13.17
N THR A 254 5.48 -27.74 -14.06
CA THR A 254 4.74 -27.41 -15.25
C THR A 254 3.25 -27.36 -14.92
N VAL A 255 2.68 -26.16 -14.90
CA VAL A 255 1.24 -25.93 -14.80
C VAL A 255 0.63 -26.09 -16.18
N ALA A 256 -0.46 -26.87 -16.27
CA ALA A 256 -1.10 -27.16 -17.55
C ALA A 256 -1.92 -25.96 -18.05
N SER A 257 -2.22 -25.97 -19.35
CA SER A 257 -3.22 -25.04 -19.91
C SER A 257 -4.60 -25.39 -19.35
N GLY A 258 -5.37 -24.36 -19.04
CA GLY A 258 -6.72 -24.45 -18.50
C GLY A 258 -6.77 -24.56 -16.99
N THR A 259 -5.61 -24.51 -16.31
CA THR A 259 -5.54 -24.45 -14.84
C THR A 259 -6.03 -23.09 -14.35
N THR A 260 -6.81 -23.09 -13.27
CA THR A 260 -7.28 -21.86 -12.61
C THR A 260 -6.19 -21.29 -11.71
N PHE A 261 -6.12 -19.97 -11.63
CA PHE A 261 -5.22 -19.21 -10.76
C PHE A 261 -6.04 -18.27 -9.89
N VAL A 262 -5.81 -18.31 -8.58
CA VAL A 262 -6.38 -17.37 -7.61
C VAL A 262 -5.23 -16.60 -6.97
N PRO A 263 -5.08 -15.28 -7.25
CA PRO A 263 -4.04 -14.47 -6.63
C PRO A 263 -4.10 -14.48 -5.10
N VAL A 264 -2.95 -14.59 -4.44
CA VAL A 264 -2.87 -14.64 -2.96
C VAL A 264 -1.83 -13.69 -2.35
N ARG A 265 -0.76 -13.34 -3.07
CA ARG A 265 0.29 -12.44 -2.59
C ARG A 265 1.03 -11.79 -3.74
N THR A 266 1.61 -10.61 -3.55
CA THR A 266 2.39 -9.89 -4.58
C THR A 266 3.52 -9.07 -3.94
N ASP A 267 4.60 -8.79 -4.67
CA ASP A 267 5.54 -7.71 -4.28
C ASP A 267 5.15 -6.35 -4.86
N GLN A 268 4.06 -6.29 -5.64
CA GLN A 268 3.56 -5.08 -6.30
C GLN A 268 4.50 -4.52 -7.39
N GLU A 269 5.56 -5.24 -7.75
CA GLU A 269 6.57 -4.74 -8.68
C GLU A 269 6.95 -5.77 -9.76
N THR A 270 7.26 -7.00 -9.35
CA THR A 270 7.90 -7.99 -10.22
C THR A 270 7.27 -9.37 -10.21
N TRP A 271 6.46 -9.71 -9.22
CA TRP A 271 5.82 -11.01 -9.15
C TRP A 271 4.47 -11.03 -8.40
N ILE A 272 3.66 -12.00 -8.78
CA ILE A 272 2.42 -12.36 -8.08
C ILE A 272 2.40 -13.87 -7.82
N ASP A 273 2.02 -14.24 -6.61
CA ASP A 273 1.76 -15.62 -6.20
C ASP A 273 0.27 -15.92 -6.37
N ALA A 274 -0.02 -17.11 -6.87
CA ALA A 274 -1.38 -17.59 -7.05
C ALA A 274 -1.53 -19.06 -6.64
N GLU A 275 -2.63 -19.36 -5.97
CA GLU A 275 -3.06 -20.73 -5.71
C GLU A 275 -3.67 -21.34 -6.99
N ILE A 276 -3.26 -22.55 -7.33
CA ILE A 276 -3.82 -23.31 -8.45
C ILE A 276 -4.79 -24.41 -7.99
N ASP A 277 -5.48 -25.06 -8.93
CA ASP A 277 -6.58 -26.03 -8.68
C ASP A 277 -6.29 -27.12 -7.62
N ASP A 278 -5.03 -27.50 -7.40
CA ASP A 278 -4.63 -28.53 -6.43
C ASP A 278 -4.19 -27.99 -5.06
N GLY A 279 -4.29 -26.67 -4.86
CA GLY A 279 -3.90 -25.95 -3.64
C GLY A 279 -2.41 -25.55 -3.60
N THR A 280 -1.62 -25.86 -4.63
CA THR A 280 -0.23 -25.41 -4.69
C THR A 280 -0.17 -23.91 -4.96
N VAL A 281 0.73 -23.19 -4.30
CA VAL A 281 1.01 -21.78 -4.62
C VAL A 281 2.21 -21.70 -5.56
N VAL A 282 2.03 -20.96 -6.66
CA VAL A 282 3.06 -20.75 -7.68
C VAL A 282 3.32 -19.28 -7.91
N ARG A 283 4.58 -18.93 -8.23
CA ARG A 283 4.98 -17.55 -8.54
C ARG A 283 4.98 -17.29 -10.04
N ILE A 284 4.35 -16.19 -10.44
CA ILE A 284 4.36 -15.64 -11.79
C ILE A 284 5.16 -14.35 -11.76
N TYR A 285 6.23 -14.28 -12.54
CA TYR A 285 7.00 -13.05 -12.73
C TYR A 285 6.46 -12.26 -13.90
N TYR A 286 6.45 -10.94 -13.75
CA TYR A 286 6.00 -10.02 -14.78
C TYR A 286 6.92 -8.81 -14.90
N GLU A 287 6.79 -8.13 -16.03
CA GLU A 287 7.30 -6.78 -16.26
C GLU A 287 6.10 -5.90 -16.62
N TYR A 288 6.12 -4.61 -16.27
CA TYR A 288 5.09 -3.66 -16.70
C TYR A 288 5.62 -2.80 -17.86
N ASP A 289 4.92 -2.84 -18.99
CA ASP A 289 5.17 -1.95 -20.12
C ASP A 289 4.42 -0.63 -19.89
N TYR A 290 5.14 0.41 -19.47
CA TYR A 290 4.57 1.74 -19.22
C TYR A 290 4.16 2.49 -20.50
N ASP A 291 4.68 2.11 -21.67
CA ASP A 291 4.31 2.77 -22.93
C ASP A 291 2.96 2.24 -23.45
N GLU A 292 2.72 0.94 -23.30
CA GLU A 292 1.48 0.27 -23.76
C GLU A 292 0.48 0.00 -22.63
N TYR A 293 0.86 0.22 -21.36
CA TYR A 293 0.07 -0.06 -20.14
C TYR A 293 -0.33 -1.53 -20.01
N GLU A 294 0.63 -2.44 -20.27
CA GLU A 294 0.39 -3.89 -20.29
C GLU A 294 1.33 -4.64 -19.34
N TYR A 295 0.80 -5.66 -18.67
CA TYR A 295 1.61 -6.62 -17.92
C TYR A 295 2.15 -7.70 -18.84
N ILE A 296 3.47 -7.90 -18.83
CA ILE A 296 4.19 -8.83 -19.70
C ILE A 296 4.69 -10.01 -18.88
N ILE A 297 4.26 -11.22 -19.23
CA ILE A 297 4.65 -12.47 -18.60
C ILE A 297 5.27 -13.35 -19.69
N ASN A 298 6.51 -13.80 -19.49
CA ASN A 298 7.24 -14.63 -20.48
C ASN A 298 7.24 -14.05 -21.92
N GLY A 299 7.24 -12.72 -22.05
CA GLY A 299 7.26 -12.02 -23.34
C GLY A 299 5.92 -11.94 -24.08
N LYS A 300 4.81 -12.19 -23.40
CA LYS A 300 3.43 -12.01 -23.90
C LYS A 300 2.63 -11.19 -22.90
N THR A 301 1.54 -10.59 -23.35
CA THR A 301 0.67 -9.84 -22.43
C THR A 301 -0.10 -10.79 -21.51
N SER A 302 -0.50 -10.31 -20.32
CA SER A 302 -1.34 -11.08 -19.40
C SER A 302 -2.63 -11.56 -20.08
N ASP A 303 -3.29 -10.72 -20.88
CA ASP A 303 -4.49 -11.05 -21.65
C ASP A 303 -4.29 -12.13 -22.73
N GLU A 304 -3.07 -12.31 -23.23
CA GLU A 304 -2.75 -13.43 -24.12
C GLU A 304 -2.60 -14.76 -23.36
N ILE A 305 -2.04 -14.69 -22.15
CA ILE A 305 -1.73 -15.88 -21.33
C ILE A 305 -2.94 -16.33 -20.53
N PHE A 306 -3.81 -15.43 -20.09
CA PHE A 306 -4.93 -15.73 -19.22
C PHE A 306 -6.27 -15.38 -19.85
N SER A 307 -7.29 -16.18 -19.52
CA SER A 307 -8.69 -15.89 -19.78
C SER A 307 -9.41 -15.65 -18.46
N GLY A 308 -10.49 -14.85 -18.48
CA GLY A 308 -11.30 -14.59 -17.28
C GLY A 308 -10.75 -13.50 -16.37
N LEU A 309 -9.79 -12.70 -16.85
CA LEU A 309 -9.36 -11.46 -16.22
C LEU A 309 -10.54 -10.47 -16.18
N GLU A 310 -10.76 -9.86 -15.02
CA GLU A 310 -11.73 -8.79 -14.83
C GLU A 310 -11.01 -7.56 -14.27
N TYR A 311 -11.21 -6.40 -14.89
CA TYR A 311 -10.64 -5.14 -14.44
C TYR A 311 -11.76 -4.24 -13.94
N VAL A 312 -11.65 -3.81 -12.68
CA VAL A 312 -12.55 -2.85 -12.04
C VAL A 312 -11.76 -1.62 -11.63
N GLY A 313 -12.43 -0.48 -11.66
CA GLY A 313 -11.95 0.81 -11.20
C GLY A 313 -13.12 1.64 -10.70
#